data_AF-A0A7K2MJI0-F1
#
_entry.id   AF-A0A7K2MJI0-F1
#
_cell.length_a   1.000
_cell.length_b   1.000
_cell.length_c   1.000
_cell.angle_alpha   90.00
_cell.angle_beta   90.00
_cell.angle_gamma   90.00
#
_symmetry.space_group_name_H-M   'P 1'
#
loop_
_entity.id
_entity.type
_entity.pdbx_description
1 polymer ?
#
loop_
_entity_poly.entity_id
_entity_poly.type
_entity_poly.pdbx_seq_one_letter_code
_entity_poly.pdbx_strand_id
1 'polypeptide(L)'
;MSSGARWIRGRHRSPGPSRKVSDAMDSQHESAPASRPPESSRSETTLRVNGKPYTLTVDHRRVLLDLLREDLGLAGAKKGCDHGQCGACTVLVDGRRVNSCLLFAVALDGCEITTVEGLAGDGEELHPVQRAFLDRDAFQCGYCTPGQICSAVGALAEAAAGHPSHVTDPATPSGA
;
A
#
# COMPACT_ATOMS: atom_id res chain seq x y z
N MET A 1 -13.19 4.69 -59.15
CA MET A 1 -12.03 4.03 -58.52
C MET A 1 -12.39 3.71 -57.08
N SER A 2 -12.86 2.48 -56.81
CA SER A 2 -13.20 2.03 -55.46
C SER A 2 -12.42 0.75 -55.19
N SER A 3 -11.41 0.85 -54.32
CA SER A 3 -10.57 -0.27 -53.91
C SER A 3 -11.27 -1.02 -52.77
N GLY A 4 -11.80 -2.20 -53.07
CA GLY A 4 -12.43 -3.09 -52.09
C GLY A 4 -11.37 -3.88 -51.33
N ALA A 5 -11.25 -3.62 -50.02
CA ALA A 5 -10.43 -4.43 -49.13
C ALA A 5 -11.08 -5.81 -48.90
N ARG A 6 -10.39 -6.85 -49.35
CA ARG A 6 -10.79 -8.25 -49.26
C ARG A 6 -10.41 -8.80 -47.88
N TRP A 7 -11.40 -8.95 -47.00
CA TRP A 7 -11.21 -9.57 -45.69
C TRP A 7 -10.85 -11.06 -45.83
N ILE A 8 -9.73 -11.47 -45.24
CA ILE A 8 -9.30 -12.87 -45.13
C ILE A 8 -10.28 -13.58 -44.19
N ARG A 9 -11.09 -14.51 -44.73
CA ARG A 9 -11.92 -15.41 -43.92
C ARG A 9 -10.99 -16.33 -43.13
N GLY A 10 -10.92 -16.14 -41.81
CA GLY A 10 -10.25 -17.04 -40.88
C GLY A 10 -10.85 -18.45 -40.95
N ARG A 11 -10.00 -19.47 -41.01
CA ARG A 11 -10.44 -20.87 -40.89
C ARG A 11 -10.90 -21.11 -39.45
N HIS A 12 -12.17 -21.43 -39.26
CA HIS A 12 -12.66 -22.01 -38.02
C HIS A 12 -11.94 -23.35 -37.77
N ARG A 13 -11.16 -23.41 -36.70
CA ARG A 13 -10.54 -24.64 -36.21
C ARG A 13 -11.53 -25.31 -35.26
N SER A 14 -11.98 -26.52 -35.58
CA SER A 14 -12.84 -27.30 -34.69
C SER A 14 -12.13 -27.60 -33.36
N PRO A 15 -12.84 -27.64 -32.21
CA PRO A 15 -12.22 -28.03 -30.95
C PRO A 15 -11.90 -29.54 -31.01
N GLY A 16 -10.63 -29.88 -30.77
CA GLY A 16 -10.22 -31.27 -30.55
C GLY A 16 -10.63 -31.74 -29.15
N PRO A 17 -10.72 -33.06 -28.89
CA PRO A 17 -11.13 -33.59 -27.60
C PRO A 17 -10.14 -33.17 -26.51
N SER A 18 -10.67 -32.65 -25.40
CA SER A 18 -9.92 -32.25 -24.22
C SER A 18 -9.28 -33.49 -23.59
N ARG A 19 -7.95 -33.63 -23.69
CA ARG A 19 -7.20 -34.58 -22.88
C ARG A 19 -7.30 -34.13 -21.42
N LYS A 20 -7.93 -34.95 -20.58
CA LYS A 20 -7.88 -34.79 -19.13
C LYS A 20 -6.43 -35.00 -18.70
N VAL A 21 -5.79 -33.94 -18.19
CA VAL A 21 -4.61 -34.09 -17.34
C VAL A 21 -5.17 -34.37 -15.95
N SER A 22 -5.39 -35.64 -15.67
CA SER A 22 -5.60 -36.14 -14.31
C SER A 22 -4.57 -37.23 -14.05
N ASP A 23 -4.07 -37.22 -12.82
CA ASP A 23 -3.21 -38.22 -12.18
C ASP A 23 -1.70 -38.02 -12.38
N ALA A 24 -1.13 -37.22 -11.46
CA ALA A 24 0.06 -37.56 -10.66
C ALA A 24 0.76 -36.28 -10.17
N MET A 25 0.35 -35.75 -9.03
CA MET A 25 1.20 -34.96 -8.11
C MET A 25 0.54 -34.89 -6.74
N ASP A 26 0.12 -36.05 -6.25
CA ASP A 26 -0.26 -36.23 -4.85
C ASP A 26 1.03 -36.53 -4.08
N SER A 27 1.82 -35.49 -3.83
CA SER A 27 3.00 -35.55 -2.96
C SER A 27 2.78 -34.67 -1.76
N GLN A 28 2.26 -35.32 -0.72
CA GLN A 28 2.33 -34.98 0.71
C GLN A 28 3.35 -33.89 1.04
N HIS A 29 2.88 -32.64 1.13
CA HIS A 29 3.44 -31.66 2.05
C HIS A 29 2.41 -31.48 3.17
N GLU A 30 2.40 -32.43 4.10
CA GLU A 30 1.74 -32.21 5.38
C GLU A 30 2.57 -31.15 6.13
N SER A 31 2.21 -29.88 5.95
CA SER A 31 2.81 -28.79 6.71
C SER A 31 2.48 -29.01 8.18
N ALA A 32 3.51 -29.27 9.00
CA ALA A 32 3.36 -29.33 10.44
C ALA A 32 2.61 -28.07 10.94
N PRO A 33 1.71 -28.18 11.92
CA PRO A 33 1.05 -27.01 12.49
C PRO A 33 2.15 -26.08 13.01
N ALA A 34 2.19 -24.86 12.48
CA ALA A 34 3.14 -23.85 12.92
C ALA A 34 3.01 -23.73 14.45
N SER A 35 4.08 -24.07 15.17
CA SER A 35 4.09 -23.96 16.63
C SER A 35 3.81 -22.51 17.00
N ARG A 36 2.85 -22.29 17.91
CA ARG A 36 2.52 -20.95 18.40
C ARG A 36 3.79 -20.36 19.02
N PRO A 37 4.28 -19.20 18.56
CA PRO A 37 5.50 -18.63 19.11
C PRO A 37 5.31 -18.35 20.62
N PRO A 38 6.39 -18.41 21.41
CA PRO A 38 6.33 -18.24 22.86
C PRO A 38 5.68 -16.90 23.22
N GLU A 39 4.98 -16.84 24.36
CA GLU A 39 4.24 -15.64 24.80
C GLU A 39 5.14 -14.40 24.95
N SER A 40 6.45 -14.59 25.11
CA SER A 40 7.46 -13.52 25.14
C SER A 40 7.70 -12.78 23.82
N SER A 41 7.08 -13.22 22.71
CA SER A 41 7.23 -12.63 21.38
C SER A 41 6.11 -11.67 20.98
N ARG A 42 5.25 -11.29 21.94
CA ARG A 42 4.14 -10.36 21.74
C ARG A 42 4.14 -9.27 22.80
N SER A 43 3.66 -8.09 22.44
CA SER A 43 3.47 -6.96 23.36
C SER A 43 2.13 -6.29 23.09
N GLU A 44 1.52 -5.74 24.14
CA GLU A 44 0.45 -4.78 23.95
C GLU A 44 1.01 -3.51 23.31
N THR A 45 0.32 -2.99 22.30
CA THR A 45 0.72 -1.78 21.57
C THR A 45 -0.53 -0.98 21.27
N THR A 46 -0.49 0.32 21.57
CA THR A 46 -1.54 1.27 21.29
C THR A 46 -1.13 2.19 20.15
N LEU A 47 -1.91 2.21 19.08
CA LEU A 47 -1.72 3.10 17.92
C LEU A 47 -2.94 4.01 17.80
N ARG A 48 -2.76 5.25 17.33
CA ARG A 48 -3.89 6.07 16.86
C ARG A 48 -3.89 6.04 15.34
N VAL A 49 -4.86 5.35 14.73
CA VAL A 49 -4.93 5.14 13.28
C VAL A 49 -6.10 5.91 12.72
N ASN A 50 -5.84 6.86 11.82
CA ASN A 50 -6.82 7.77 11.24
C ASN A 50 -7.67 8.44 12.33
N GLY A 51 -7.00 8.96 13.37
CA GLY A 51 -7.66 9.60 14.52
C GLY A 51 -8.32 8.66 15.53
N LYS A 52 -8.44 7.35 15.25
CA LYS A 52 -9.07 6.37 16.14
C LYS A 52 -8.03 5.56 16.94
N PRO A 53 -8.16 5.41 18.27
CA PRO A 53 -7.25 4.57 19.06
C PRO A 53 -7.51 3.07 18.86
N TYR A 54 -6.42 2.29 18.79
CA TYR A 54 -6.41 0.84 18.70
C TYR A 54 -5.36 0.28 19.68
N THR A 55 -5.79 -0.52 20.65
CA THR A 55 -4.90 -1.28 21.55
C THR A 55 -4.96 -2.76 21.16
N LEU A 56 -3.80 -3.35 20.85
CA LEU A 56 -3.68 -4.68 20.24
C LEU A 56 -2.52 -5.46 20.87
N THR A 57 -2.63 -6.79 20.95
CA THR A 57 -1.49 -7.66 21.27
C THR A 57 -0.75 -8.07 19.99
N VAL A 58 0.40 -7.45 19.74
CA VAL A 58 1.14 -7.52 18.47
C VAL A 58 2.36 -8.44 18.57
N ASP A 59 2.55 -9.33 17.59
CA ASP A 59 3.79 -10.12 17.40
C ASP A 59 4.95 -9.19 17.03
N HIS A 60 6.10 -9.34 17.68
CA HIS A 60 7.25 -8.45 17.51
C HIS A 60 7.79 -8.39 16.07
N ARG A 61 7.49 -9.38 15.24
CA ARG A 61 7.88 -9.43 13.81
C ARG A 61 6.84 -8.80 12.89
N ARG A 62 5.67 -8.42 13.42
CA ARG A 62 4.58 -7.84 12.63
C ARG A 62 4.99 -6.44 12.18
N VAL A 63 5.07 -6.26 10.87
CA VAL A 63 5.30 -4.94 10.28
C VAL A 63 4.01 -4.13 10.26
N LEU A 64 4.10 -2.81 10.28
CA LEU A 64 2.96 -1.89 10.29
C LEU A 64 2.02 -2.16 9.10
N LEU A 65 2.58 -2.45 7.92
CA LEU A 65 1.77 -2.77 6.74
C LEU A 65 0.80 -3.92 6.98
N ASP A 66 1.28 -5.00 7.59
CA ASP A 66 0.47 -6.19 7.81
C ASP A 66 -0.54 -5.97 8.94
N LEU A 67 -0.17 -5.21 9.97
CA LEU A 67 -1.10 -4.79 11.01
C LEU A 67 -2.27 -4.00 10.42
N LEU A 68 -1.99 -2.98 9.62
CA LEU A 68 -3.02 -2.13 9.02
C LEU A 68 -3.97 -2.96 8.14
N ARG A 69 -3.40 -3.80 7.28
CA ARG A 69 -4.18 -4.52 6.27
C ARG A 69 -4.98 -5.68 6.84
N GLU A 70 -4.32 -6.54 7.62
CA GLU A 70 -4.86 -7.86 7.96
C GLU A 70 -5.48 -7.86 9.36
N ASP A 71 -4.97 -7.04 10.30
CA ASP A 71 -5.54 -6.92 11.64
C ASP A 71 -6.63 -5.82 11.71
N LEU A 72 -6.43 -4.69 11.02
CA LEU A 72 -7.36 -3.56 11.04
C LEU A 72 -8.26 -3.44 9.81
N GLY A 73 -8.02 -4.24 8.76
CA GLY A 73 -8.82 -4.21 7.53
C GLY A 73 -8.61 -2.97 6.65
N LEU A 74 -7.60 -2.14 6.94
CA LEU A 74 -7.24 -0.94 6.18
C LEU A 74 -6.35 -1.32 4.99
N ALA A 75 -7.00 -1.71 3.91
CA ALA A 75 -6.34 -2.29 2.74
C ALA A 75 -5.74 -1.25 1.76
N GLY A 76 -5.85 0.04 2.06
CA GLY A 76 -5.37 1.15 1.22
C GLY A 76 -3.87 1.08 0.96
N ALA A 77 -3.06 0.91 2.02
CA ALA A 77 -1.64 0.62 1.88
C ALA A 77 -1.43 -0.77 1.24
N LYS A 78 -0.56 -0.85 0.23
CA LYS A 78 -0.38 -2.07 -0.57
C LYS A 78 0.93 -2.78 -0.30
N LYS A 79 0.86 -4.12 -0.21
CA LYS A 79 2.02 -5.00 -0.25
C LYS A 79 2.41 -5.30 -1.70
N GLY A 80 3.17 -4.39 -2.31
CA GLY A 80 3.72 -4.57 -3.66
C GLY A 80 5.02 -5.36 -3.64
N CYS A 81 6.08 -4.75 -3.09
CA CYS A 81 7.41 -5.34 -3.07
C CYS A 81 7.79 -6.01 -1.74
N ASP A 82 7.29 -5.50 -0.61
CA ASP A 82 7.64 -5.92 0.76
C ASP A 82 9.13 -5.77 1.16
N HIS A 83 9.87 -4.90 0.47
CA HIS A 83 11.28 -4.59 0.76
C HIS A 83 11.64 -3.11 0.50
N GLY A 84 10.66 -2.21 0.65
CA GLY A 84 10.86 -0.75 0.64
C GLY A 84 11.11 -0.07 -0.71
N GLN A 85 11.11 -0.79 -1.83
CA GLN A 85 11.47 -0.20 -3.14
C GLN A 85 10.30 0.50 -3.83
N CYS A 86 9.10 -0.08 -3.79
CA CYS A 86 7.98 0.41 -4.64
C CYS A 86 7.19 1.59 -4.06
N GLY A 87 7.26 1.86 -2.75
CA GLY A 87 6.46 2.90 -2.09
C GLY A 87 4.94 2.66 -2.04
N ALA A 88 4.42 1.55 -2.58
CA ALA A 88 2.96 1.29 -2.59
C ALA A 88 2.36 1.11 -1.17
N CYS A 89 3.21 0.86 -0.18
CA CYS A 89 2.86 0.74 1.24
C CYS A 89 2.97 2.06 2.03
N THR A 90 3.19 3.20 1.36
CA THR A 90 3.43 4.46 2.08
C THR A 90 2.22 4.91 2.89
N VAL A 91 2.49 5.26 4.15
CA VAL A 91 1.56 5.88 5.12
C VAL A 91 2.29 7.02 5.81
N LEU A 92 1.58 7.83 6.60
CA LEU A 92 2.19 8.85 7.46
C LEU A 92 2.26 8.33 8.89
N VAL A 93 3.44 8.40 9.51
CA VAL A 93 3.66 8.17 10.95
C VAL A 93 4.04 9.51 11.57
N ASP A 94 3.24 10.02 12.49
CA ASP A 94 3.41 11.35 13.10
C ASP A 94 3.66 12.44 12.03
N GLY A 95 2.87 12.39 10.95
CA GLY A 95 2.96 13.31 9.80
C GLY A 95 4.08 13.03 8.80
N ARG A 96 4.99 12.08 9.07
CA ARG A 96 6.12 11.76 8.19
C ARG A 96 5.80 10.57 7.30
N ARG A 97 6.03 10.70 5.98
CA ARG A 97 5.85 9.56 5.06
C ARG A 97 6.88 8.47 5.32
N VAL A 98 6.43 7.21 5.39
CA VAL A 98 7.28 6.04 5.64
C VAL A 98 6.82 4.83 4.83
N ASN A 99 7.73 3.91 4.56
CA ASN A 99 7.38 2.59 4.01
C ASN A 99 6.95 1.67 5.14
N SER A 100 5.64 1.45 5.31
CA SER A 100 5.09 0.67 6.43
C SER A 100 5.52 -0.81 6.44
N CYS A 101 5.99 -1.37 5.32
CA CYS A 101 6.58 -2.71 5.29
C CYS A 101 7.93 -2.83 6.02
N LEU A 102 8.59 -1.70 6.35
CA LEU A 102 9.90 -1.68 6.99
C LEU A 102 9.85 -1.27 8.48
N LEU A 103 8.67 -1.03 9.03
CA LEU A 103 8.50 -0.64 10.43
C LEU A 103 7.82 -1.75 11.21
N PHE A 104 8.41 -2.16 12.34
CA PHE A 104 7.72 -3.05 13.27
C PHE A 104 6.62 -2.29 14.01
N ALA A 105 5.40 -2.83 14.01
CA ALA A 105 4.25 -2.19 14.62
C ALA A 105 4.47 -1.94 16.13
N VAL A 106 5.14 -2.85 16.82
CA VAL A 106 5.46 -2.73 18.25
C VAL A 106 6.35 -1.55 18.60
N ALA A 107 7.13 -1.05 17.64
CA ALA A 107 8.02 0.11 17.85
C ALA A 107 7.28 1.45 17.71
N LEU A 108 6.00 1.44 17.37
CA LEU A 108 5.18 2.62 17.09
C LEU A 108 4.14 2.90 18.18
N ASP A 109 4.32 2.31 19.37
CA ASP A 109 3.44 2.56 20.51
C ASP A 109 3.28 4.07 20.79
N GLY A 110 2.04 4.53 20.83
CA GLY A 110 1.67 5.94 21.02
C GLY A 110 1.67 6.80 19.75
N CYS A 111 2.17 6.32 18.61
CA CYS A 111 2.23 7.10 17.36
C CYS A 111 0.85 7.29 16.71
N GLU A 112 0.72 8.40 15.95
CA GLU A 112 -0.37 8.61 14.99
C GLU A 112 0.00 8.01 13.63
N ILE A 113 -0.91 7.23 13.06
CA ILE A 113 -0.80 6.62 11.74
C ILE A 113 -1.93 7.16 10.86
N THR A 114 -1.59 7.84 9.77
CA THR A 114 -2.57 8.24 8.75
C THR A 114 -2.37 7.41 7.49
N THR A 115 -3.39 6.64 7.11
CA THR A 115 -3.46 5.89 5.85
C THR A 115 -4.23 6.70 4.80
N VAL A 116 -4.30 6.20 3.56
CA VAL A 116 -5.04 6.91 2.49
C VAL A 116 -6.53 7.07 2.83
N GLU A 117 -7.10 6.10 3.56
CA GLU A 117 -8.49 6.10 4.03
C GLU A 117 -8.74 7.25 5.02
N GLY A 118 -7.73 7.66 5.80
CA GLY A 118 -7.83 8.74 6.77
C GLY A 118 -7.58 10.14 6.20
N LEU A 119 -7.36 10.28 4.88
CA LEU A 119 -7.09 11.59 4.28
C LEU A 119 -8.37 12.37 3.94
N ALA A 120 -9.49 11.69 3.73
CA ALA A 120 -10.76 12.37 3.50
C ALA A 120 -11.16 13.15 4.76
N GLY A 121 -11.66 14.37 4.58
CA GLY A 121 -12.13 15.21 5.69
C GLY A 121 -13.46 14.72 6.25
N ASP A 122 -13.91 15.36 7.33
CA ASP A 122 -15.24 15.13 7.89
C ASP A 122 -16.31 15.41 6.81
N GLY A 123 -17.08 14.38 6.44
CA GLY A 123 -18.15 14.49 5.44
C GLY A 123 -17.82 13.92 4.05
N GLU A 124 -16.87 13.00 3.93
CA GLU A 124 -16.52 12.28 2.68
C GLU A 124 -15.95 13.20 1.58
N GLU A 125 -15.50 14.41 1.94
CA GLU A 125 -14.82 15.29 1.00
C GLU A 125 -13.40 14.79 0.75
N LEU A 126 -13.07 14.57 -0.53
CA LEU A 126 -11.72 14.17 -0.94
C LEU A 126 -10.70 15.21 -0.49
N HIS A 127 -9.58 14.72 0.06
CA HIS A 127 -8.40 15.56 0.28
C HIS A 127 -8.00 16.27 -1.02
N PRO A 128 -7.49 17.52 -0.99
CA PRO A 128 -7.09 18.24 -2.20
C PRO A 128 -6.13 17.45 -3.11
N VAL A 129 -5.24 16.63 -2.53
CA VAL A 129 -4.37 15.72 -3.29
C VAL A 129 -5.15 14.58 -3.95
N GLN A 130 -6.12 13.97 -3.26
CA GLN A 130 -6.98 12.94 -3.86
C GLN A 130 -7.81 13.52 -5.02
N ARG A 131 -8.37 14.72 -4.84
CA ARG A 131 -9.07 15.46 -5.89
C ARG A 131 -8.16 15.74 -7.08
N ALA A 132 -6.95 16.22 -6.86
CA ALA A 132 -5.99 16.48 -7.93
C ALA A 132 -5.61 15.20 -8.71
N PHE A 133 -5.50 14.05 -8.04
CA PHE A 133 -5.26 12.77 -8.73
C PHE A 133 -6.43 12.39 -9.65
N LEU A 134 -7.67 12.64 -9.22
CA LEU A 134 -8.87 12.41 -10.03
C LEU A 134 -8.92 13.36 -11.23
N ASP A 135 -8.77 14.66 -10.98
CA ASP A 135 -8.91 15.71 -12.00
C ASP A 135 -7.82 15.63 -13.08
N ARG A 136 -6.70 14.97 -12.79
CA ARG A 136 -5.54 14.84 -13.68
C ARG A 136 -5.32 13.44 -14.22
N ASP A 137 -6.28 12.52 -14.02
CA ASP A 137 -6.18 11.12 -14.47
C ASP A 137 -4.85 10.47 -14.02
N ALA A 138 -4.43 10.76 -12.78
CA ALA A 138 -3.13 10.35 -12.23
C ALA A 138 -3.14 8.91 -11.70
N PHE A 139 -3.96 8.04 -12.29
CA PHE A 139 -4.04 6.63 -11.97
C PHE A 139 -4.41 5.81 -13.21
N GLN A 140 -4.02 4.54 -13.21
CA GLN A 140 -4.46 3.58 -14.24
C GLN A 140 -5.07 2.36 -13.53
N CYS A 141 -4.24 1.36 -13.23
CA CYS A 141 -4.68 0.21 -12.42
C CYS A 141 -4.99 0.57 -10.95
N GLY A 142 -4.53 1.75 -10.50
CA GLY A 142 -4.79 2.28 -9.16
C GLY A 142 -3.96 1.64 -8.04
N TYR A 143 -3.11 0.64 -8.32
CA TYR A 143 -2.42 -0.11 -7.27
C TYR A 143 -1.41 0.74 -6.48
N CYS A 144 -0.63 1.57 -7.15
CA CYS A 144 0.34 2.48 -6.50
C CYS A 144 -0.30 3.76 -5.95
N THR A 145 -1.52 4.08 -6.37
CA THR A 145 -2.17 5.38 -6.12
C THR A 145 -2.28 5.72 -4.63
N PRO A 146 -2.65 4.80 -3.71
CA PRO A 146 -2.65 5.09 -2.28
C PRO A 146 -1.30 5.56 -1.73
N GLY A 147 -0.22 4.82 -2.04
CA GLY A 147 1.12 5.17 -1.60
C GLY A 147 1.63 6.47 -2.22
N GLN A 148 1.29 6.73 -3.49
CA GLN A 148 1.61 7.99 -4.17
C GLN A 148 0.90 9.19 -3.53
N ILE A 149 -0.37 9.06 -3.18
CA ILE A 149 -1.14 10.11 -2.50
C ILE A 149 -0.55 10.42 -1.13
N CYS A 150 -0.33 9.40 -0.27
CA CYS A 150 0.30 9.60 1.03
C CYS A 150 1.71 10.21 0.90
N SER A 151 2.48 9.78 -0.10
CA SER A 151 3.82 10.35 -0.37
C SER A 151 3.73 11.82 -0.76
N ALA A 152 2.78 12.18 -1.62
CA ALA A 152 2.57 13.56 -2.07
C ALA A 152 2.13 14.46 -0.91
N VAL A 153 1.21 14.00 -0.05
CA VAL A 153 0.81 14.72 1.17
C VAL A 153 2.02 15.00 2.06
N GLY A 154 2.84 13.96 2.34
CA GLY A 154 4.06 14.13 3.14
C GLY A 154 5.08 15.07 2.47
N ALA A 155 5.27 14.99 1.15
CA ALA A 155 6.20 15.85 0.43
C ALA A 155 5.77 17.32 0.43
N LEU A 156 4.48 17.59 0.32
CA LEU A 156 3.94 18.95 0.42
C LEU A 156 4.09 19.51 1.83
N ALA A 157 3.88 18.68 2.87
CA ALA A 157 4.10 19.10 4.26
C ALA A 157 5.57 19.41 4.55
N GLU A 158 6.50 18.60 4.05
CA GLU A 158 7.94 18.86 4.15
C GLU A 158 8.33 20.17 3.45
N ALA A 159 7.83 20.40 2.23
CA ALA A 159 8.08 21.65 1.51
C ALA A 159 7.52 22.87 2.25
N ALA A 160 6.32 22.75 2.81
CA ALA A 160 5.71 23.81 3.63
C ALA A 160 6.49 24.06 4.94
N ALA A 161 7.21 23.06 5.45
CA ALA A 161 8.10 23.17 6.61
C ALA A 161 9.53 23.62 6.24
N GLY A 162 9.77 24.06 5.00
CA GLY A 162 11.08 24.56 4.58
C GLY A 162 12.15 23.48 4.45
N HIS A 163 11.76 22.21 4.26
CA HIS A 163 12.73 21.14 4.01
C HIS A 163 13.40 21.35 2.64
N PRO A 164 14.73 21.18 2.55
CA PRO A 164 15.44 21.37 1.30
C PRO A 164 15.03 20.29 0.28
N SER A 165 14.91 20.71 -0.97
CA SER A 165 14.67 19.88 -2.14
C SER A 165 15.62 20.28 -3.26
N HIS A 166 15.64 19.54 -4.37
CA HIS A 166 16.47 19.89 -5.52
C HIS A 166 16.16 21.29 -6.10
N VAL A 167 14.92 21.77 -5.92
CA VAL A 167 14.48 23.08 -6.43
C VAL A 167 14.58 24.19 -5.38
N THR A 168 15.02 23.88 -4.16
CA THR A 168 15.27 24.89 -3.13
C THR A 168 16.53 25.67 -3.47
N ASP A 169 16.46 27.02 -3.43
CA ASP A 169 17.65 27.86 -3.59
C ASP A 169 18.69 27.48 -2.53
N PRO A 170 19.93 27.11 -2.90
CA PRO A 170 20.99 26.75 -1.96
C PRO A 170 21.28 27.81 -0.88
N ALA A 171 20.90 29.07 -1.10
CA ALA A 171 21.02 30.15 -0.12
C ALA A 171 19.91 30.15 0.96
N THR A 172 18.84 29.37 0.78
CA THR A 172 17.71 29.30 1.72
C THR A 172 18.11 28.50 2.97
N PRO A 173 17.96 29.04 4.21
CA PRO A 173 18.17 28.28 5.43
C PRO A 173 17.18 27.11 5.56
N SER A 174 17.65 25.95 6.03
CA SER A 174 16.78 24.78 6.27
C SER A 174 15.84 25.03 7.45
N GLY A 175 14.55 24.69 7.29
CA GLY A 175 13.55 24.74 8.36
C GLY A 175 13.03 26.13 8.71
N ALA A 176 13.14 27.07 7.76
CA ALA A 176 12.53 28.41 7.83
C ALA A 176 11.04 28.39 7.46
#